data_AF-A0A9X3ZMA7-F1
#
_entry.id   AF-A0A9X3ZMA7-F1
#
_cell.length_a   1.000
_cell.length_b   1.000
_cell.length_c   1.000
_cell.angle_alpha   90.00
_cell.angle_beta   90.00
_cell.angle_gamma   90.00
#
_symmetry.space_group_name_H-M   'P 1'
#
loop_
_entity.id
_entity.type
_entity.pdbx_description
1 polymer ?
#
loop_
_entity_poly.entity_id
_entity_poly.type
_entity_poly.pdbx_seq_one_letter_code
_entity_poly.pdbx_strand_id
1 'polypeptide(L)' 'MILNACSTKPINPPILCPQTATCGDVNLQIHTNKDLAQALLKTQNILQFCLLENNALKQCIDDFNKKEK' A
#
# COMPACT_ATOMS: atom_id res chain seq x y z
N MET A 1 5.63 -51.02 11.82
CA MET A 1 5.84 -50.12 10.66
C MET A 1 5.29 -48.76 11.03
N ILE A 2 6.15 -47.80 11.35
CA ILE A 2 5.72 -46.43 11.65
C ILE A 2 5.80 -45.66 10.33
N LEU A 3 4.65 -45.35 9.73
CA LEU A 3 4.60 -44.38 8.64
C LEU A 3 4.80 -43.00 9.29
N ASN A 4 6.02 -42.48 9.17
CA ASN A 4 6.29 -41.07 9.38
C ASN A 4 5.59 -40.30 8.26
N ALA A 5 4.35 -39.89 8.51
CA ALA A 5 3.65 -38.95 7.66
C ALA A 5 4.49 -37.66 7.60
N CYS A 6 4.83 -37.22 6.39
CA CYS A 6 5.57 -35.99 6.14
C CYS A 6 4.92 -34.82 6.88
N SER A 7 5.60 -34.31 7.91
CA SER A 7 5.29 -33.01 8.50
C SER A 7 5.73 -31.94 7.50
N THR A 8 4.88 -31.63 6.53
CA THR A 8 5.02 -30.41 5.75
C THR A 8 4.69 -29.26 6.69
N LYS A 9 5.71 -28.46 7.05
CA LYS A 9 5.48 -27.21 7.77
C LYS A 9 4.44 -26.39 6.99
N PRO A 10 3.42 -25.83 7.67
CA PRO A 10 2.49 -24.94 7.00
C PRO A 10 3.28 -23.78 6.39
N ILE A 11 3.18 -23.65 5.07
CA ILE A 11 3.72 -22.51 4.34
C ILE A 11 2.67 -21.44 4.49
N ASN A 12 2.91 -20.43 5.33
CA ASN A 12 2.04 -19.26 5.39
C ASN A 12 2.18 -18.51 4.06
N PRO A 13 1.13 -18.48 3.21
CA PRO A 13 1.22 -17.82 1.92
C PRO A 13 1.48 -16.32 2.14
N PRO A 14 2.37 -15.70 1.35
CA PRO A 14 2.63 -14.27 1.48
C PRO A 14 1.33 -13.48 1.19
N ILE A 15 1.08 -12.46 2.00
CA ILE A 15 -0.04 -11.54 1.79
C ILE A 15 0.22 -10.70 0.52
N LEU A 16 -0.73 -10.71 -0.40
CA LEU A 16 -0.69 -9.88 -1.61
C LEU A 16 -1.62 -8.68 -1.39
N CYS A 17 -1.04 -7.55 -1.01
CA CYS A 17 -1.77 -6.28 -0.93
C CYS A 17 -1.40 -5.34 -2.07
N PRO A 18 -2.31 -4.41 -2.45
CA PRO A 18 -2.02 -3.42 -3.47
C PRO A 18 -0.76 -2.63 -3.14
N GLN A 19 0.11 -2.48 -4.14
CA GLN A 19 1.32 -1.66 -4.07
C GLN A 19 1.20 -0.55 -5.10
N THR A 20 1.43 0.69 -4.67
CA THR A 20 1.38 1.86 -5.54
C THR A 20 2.69 2.62 -5.50
N ALA A 21 3.20 3.01 -6.66
CA ALA A 21 4.39 3.85 -6.80
C ALA A 21 4.04 5.35 -6.79
N THR A 22 2.75 5.69 -6.81
CA THR A 22 2.28 7.08 -6.95
C THR A 22 2.50 7.90 -5.67
N CYS A 23 2.56 7.23 -4.53
CA CYS A 23 2.75 7.83 -3.21
C CYS A 23 4.22 7.83 -2.83
N GLY A 24 5.00 8.67 -3.50
CA GLY A 24 6.42 8.86 -3.26
C GLY A 24 6.78 10.33 -3.08
N ASP A 25 8.09 10.63 -3.13
CA ASP A 25 8.57 12.00 -3.01
C ASP A 25 8.01 12.91 -4.10
N VAL A 26 7.46 14.05 -3.69
CA VAL A 26 6.95 15.07 -4.60
C VAL A 26 8.03 16.11 -4.82
N ASN A 27 8.67 16.07 -5.99
CA ASN A 27 9.58 17.11 -6.42
C ASN A 27 8.80 18.31 -6.98
N LEU A 28 8.94 19.47 -6.35
CA LEU A 28 8.30 20.72 -6.73
C LEU A 28 9.37 21.76 -7.07
N GLN A 29 9.26 22.36 -8.25
CA GLN A 29 10.07 23.52 -8.65
C GLN A 29 9.15 24.74 -8.64
N ILE A 30 9.39 25.66 -7.70
CA ILE A 30 8.54 26.84 -7.49
C ILE A 30 9.42 28.08 -7.70
N HIS A 31 9.17 28.79 -8.79
CA HIS A 31 9.85 30.05 -9.12
C HIS A 31 8.89 31.25 -9.13
N THR A 32 7.60 30.99 -9.29
CA THR A 32 6.54 31.99 -9.36
C THR A 32 5.33 31.60 -8.52
N ASN A 33 4.45 32.57 -8.24
CA ASN A 33 3.17 32.30 -7.57
C ASN A 33 2.25 31.36 -8.37
N LYS A 34 2.39 31.36 -9.70
CA LYS A 34 1.66 30.42 -10.57
C LYS A 34 2.15 28.99 -10.33
N ASP A 35 3.47 28.79 -10.22
CA ASP A 35 4.06 27.48 -9.94
C ASP A 35 3.61 26.98 -8.57
N LEU A 36 3.54 27.87 -7.57
CA LEU A 36 3.04 27.53 -6.24
C LEU A 36 1.59 27.04 -6.29
N ALA A 37 0.70 27.76 -7.00
CA ALA A 37 -0.70 27.35 -7.13
C ALA A 37 -0.84 25.99 -7.84
N GLN A 38 -0.03 25.75 -8.88
CA GLN A 38 -0.02 24.48 -9.60
C GLN A 38 0.56 23.34 -8.74
N ALA A 39 1.64 23.60 -8.01
CA ALA A 39 2.24 22.66 -7.08
C ALA A 39 1.26 22.24 -5.98
N LEU A 40 0.52 23.21 -5.43
CA LEU A 40 -0.51 22.95 -4.43
C LEU A 40 -1.63 22.06 -4.99
N LEU A 41 -2.15 22.39 -6.17
CA LEU A 41 -3.20 21.58 -6.81
C LEU A 41 -2.72 20.15 -7.09
N LYS A 42 -1.51 20.01 -7.65
CA LYS A 42 -0.89 18.70 -7.92
C LYS A 42 -0.75 17.88 -6.64
N THR A 43 -0.26 18.49 -5.56
CA THR A 43 -0.02 17.81 -4.29
C THR A 43 -1.32 17.40 -3.61
N GLN A 44 -2.38 18.21 -3.69
CA GLN A 44 -3.70 17.84 -3.18
C GLN A 44 -4.27 16.60 -3.89
N ASN A 45 -4.14 16.53 -5.22
CA ASN A 45 -4.59 15.37 -5.99
C ASN A 45 -3.81 14.09 -5.61
N ILE A 46 -2.49 14.20 -5.49
CA ILE A 46 -1.64 13.07 -5.06
C ILE A 46 -2.05 12.63 -3.65
N LEU A 47 -2.25 13.58 -2.73
CA LEU A 47 -2.66 13.28 -1.36
C LEU A 47 -3.99 12.51 -1.30
N GLN A 48 -4.99 12.96 -2.06
CA GLN A 48 -6.29 12.26 -2.11
C GLN A 48 -6.13 10.82 -2.61
N PHE A 49 -5.34 10.61 -3.65
CA PHE A 49 -5.04 9.28 -4.17
C PHE A 49 -4.32 8.42 -3.11
N CYS A 50 -3.34 8.98 -2.41
CA CYS A 50 -2.59 8.25 -1.38
C CYS A 50 -3.42 7.88 -0.17
N LEU A 51 -4.39 8.70 0.22
CA LEU A 51 -5.33 8.34 1.28
C LEU A 51 -6.21 7.15 0.88
N LEU A 52 -6.67 7.11 -0.37
CA LEU A 52 -7.45 5.98 -0.90
C LEU A 52 -6.63 4.69 -0.87
N GLU A 53 -5.43 4.71 -1.43
CA GLU A 53 -4.52 3.57 -1.49
C GLU A 53 -4.12 3.07 -0.10
N ASN A 54 -3.85 4.00 0.84
CA ASN A 54 -3.54 3.64 2.23
C ASN A 54 -4.72 2.94 2.93
N ASN A 55 -5.94 3.41 2.69
CA ASN A 55 -7.13 2.76 3.22
C ASN A 55 -7.34 1.37 2.61
N ALA A 56 -7.15 1.22 1.29
CA ALA A 56 -7.23 -0.08 0.63
C ALA A 56 -6.17 -1.07 1.16
N LEU A 57 -4.95 -0.60 1.39
CA LEU A 57 -3.87 -1.40 2.00
C LEU A 57 -4.23 -1.85 3.42
N LYS A 58 -4.74 -0.93 4.26
CA LYS A 58 -5.18 -1.28 5.63
C LYS A 58 -6.29 -2.32 5.61
N GLN A 59 -7.30 -2.14 4.76
CA GLN A 59 -8.38 -3.11 4.60
C GLN A 59 -7.85 -4.49 4.17
N CYS A 60 -6.94 -4.54 3.20
CA CYS A 60 -6.31 -5.79 2.78
C CYS A 60 -5.62 -6.53 3.94
N ILE A 61 -4.85 -5.81 4.76
CA ILE A 61 -4.15 -6.37 5.92
C ILE A 61 -5.15 -6.86 6.97
N ASP A 62 -6.17 -6.06 7.27
CA ASP A 62 -7.19 -6.40 8.26
C ASP A 62 -8.00 -7.63 7.86
N ASP A 63 -8.37 -7.74 6.58
CA ASP A 63 -9.11 -8.89 6.04
C ASP A 63 -8.27 -10.17 6.08
N PHE A 64 -6.97 -10.08 5.79
CA PHE A 64 -6.06 -11.21 5.96
C PHE A 64 -5.98 -11.65 7.43
N ASN A 65 -5.74 -10.72 8.34
CA ASN A 65 -5.62 -11.01 9.77
C ASN A 65 -6.90 -11.57 10.40
N LYS A 66 -8.08 -11.20 9.88
CA LYS A 66 -9.36 -11.77 10.32
C LYS A 66 -9.58 -13.20 9.81
N LYS A 67 -9.06 -13.56 8.63
CA LYS A 67 -9.16 -14.92 8.08
C LYS A 67 -8.25 -15.92 8.81
N GLU A 68 -7.18 -15.42 9.43
CA GLU A 68 -6.24 -16.21 10.24
C GLU A 68 -6.73 -16.44 11.70
N LYS A 69 -7.87 -15.87 12.10
CA LYS A 69 -8.51 -16.07 13.42
C LYS A 69 -9.68 -17.04 13.34
#